data_AF-A0AAF0DX50-F1
#
_entry.id   AF-A0AAF0DX50-F1
#
_cell.length_a   1.000
_cell.length_b   1.000
_cell.length_c   1.000
_cell.angle_alpha   90.00
_cell.angle_beta   90.00
_cell.angle_gamma   90.00
#
_symmetry.space_group_name_H-M   'P 1'
#
loop_
_entity.id
_entity.type
_entity.pdbx_description
1 polymer ?
#
loop_
_entity_poly.entity_id
_entity_poly.type
_entity_poly.pdbx_seq_one_letter_code
_entity_poly.pdbx_strand_id
1 'polypeptide(L)'
;MASAPPTVQDDLNPTPTAGYNPGQKKTLEEYAALDAEDESLRRWKESLGISTSAGAGALDPNAPKLVIHSLSLVSDSIASGGITLQLDQPGDLERASKTPLQIPEGIEYAVVIRFTVGREVLSGLKYLQVVRRAGVPVDRMEEMIGSYPPRAEPYEKRFAPSEAPSGLLARSGSNSVRTRILDDDGVVYADFSWSFKLVKA
;
A
#
# COMPACT_ATOMS: atom_id res chain seq x y z
N MET A 1 -37.09 14.37 4.91
CA MET A 1 -35.93 14.32 5.81
C MET A 1 -34.71 14.02 4.96
N ALA A 2 -33.80 14.98 4.78
CA ALA A 2 -32.57 14.73 4.04
C ALA A 2 -31.63 13.95 4.96
N SER A 3 -31.29 12.72 4.58
CA SER A 3 -30.24 11.93 5.22
C SER A 3 -28.95 12.74 5.22
N ALA A 4 -28.37 12.97 6.40
CA ALA A 4 -27.04 13.58 6.51
C ALA A 4 -26.06 12.77 5.63
N PRO A 5 -25.14 13.44 4.89
CA PRO A 5 -24.14 12.73 4.11
C PRO A 5 -23.34 11.80 5.04
N PRO A 6 -22.97 10.59 4.58
CA PRO A 6 -22.17 9.67 5.38
C PRO A 6 -20.90 10.39 5.82
N THR A 7 -20.68 10.44 7.14
CA THR A 7 -19.46 11.02 7.70
C THR A 7 -18.33 10.05 7.40
N VAL A 8 -17.46 10.40 6.45
CA VAL A 8 -16.25 9.63 6.16
C VAL A 8 -15.35 9.72 7.38
N GLN A 9 -15.05 8.57 8.00
CA GLN A 9 -14.13 8.48 9.12
C GLN A 9 -12.74 8.94 8.71
N ASP A 10 -12.10 9.70 9.59
CA ASP A 10 -10.87 10.41 9.32
C ASP A 10 -9.64 9.76 9.96
N ASP A 11 -9.87 8.81 10.86
CA ASP A 11 -8.81 8.05 11.48
C ASP A 11 -8.30 6.97 10.52
N LEU A 12 -7.01 7.06 10.19
CA LEU A 12 -6.26 6.02 9.46
C LEU A 12 -5.91 4.86 10.41
N ASN A 13 -6.93 4.34 11.08
CA ASN A 13 -6.89 3.12 11.87
C ASN A 13 -7.49 1.99 11.02
N PRO A 14 -6.90 0.79 11.06
CA PRO A 14 -7.45 -0.37 10.36
C PRO A 14 -8.81 -0.76 10.94
N THR A 15 -9.73 -1.16 10.08
CA THR A 15 -11.00 -1.73 10.50
C THR A 15 -10.76 -3.16 10.96
N PRO A 16 -11.14 -3.53 12.21
CA PRO A 16 -10.95 -4.89 12.67
C PRO A 16 -11.78 -5.86 11.82
N THR A 17 -11.14 -6.89 11.28
CA THR A 17 -11.81 -7.95 10.52
C THR A 17 -12.49 -8.90 11.50
N ALA A 18 -13.83 -8.97 11.46
CA ALA A 18 -14.61 -9.79 12.37
C ALA A 18 -14.16 -11.27 12.31
N GLY A 19 -13.78 -11.82 13.47
CA GLY A 19 -13.35 -13.22 13.61
C GLY A 19 -11.90 -13.51 13.22
N TYR A 20 -11.13 -12.52 12.75
CA TYR A 20 -9.70 -12.69 12.49
C TYR A 20 -8.88 -12.32 13.73
N ASN A 21 -8.05 -13.26 14.18
CA ASN A 21 -7.05 -13.01 15.22
C ASN A 21 -5.66 -13.24 14.61
N PRO A 22 -4.78 -12.21 14.58
CA PRO A 22 -3.41 -12.38 14.13
C PRO A 22 -2.72 -13.53 14.86
N GLY A 23 -2.01 -14.37 14.11
CA GLY A 23 -1.23 -15.48 14.67
C GLY A 23 -0.03 -14.99 15.48
N GLN A 24 0.62 -15.91 16.19
CA GLN A 24 1.89 -15.59 16.86
C GLN A 24 2.97 -15.26 15.83
N LYS A 25 3.65 -14.13 16.04
CA LYS A 25 4.81 -13.76 15.24
C LYS A 25 5.91 -14.81 15.40
N LYS A 26 6.52 -15.19 14.28
CA LYS A 26 7.66 -16.11 14.21
C LYS A 26 8.73 -15.53 13.31
N THR A 27 9.99 -15.70 13.69
CA THR A 27 11.14 -15.31 12.87
C THR A 27 11.39 -16.30 11.74
N LEU A 28 12.22 -15.93 10.77
CA LEU A 28 12.63 -16.84 9.70
C LEU A 28 13.35 -18.07 10.24
N GLU A 29 14.19 -17.90 11.26
CA GLU A 29 14.92 -18.99 11.92
C GLU A 29 13.96 -19.95 12.62
N GLU A 30 12.94 -19.43 13.30
CA GLU A 30 11.89 -20.25 13.91
C GLU A 30 11.09 -21.00 12.86
N TYR A 31 10.73 -20.35 11.74
CA TYR A 31 10.08 -21.03 10.62
C TYR A 31 10.95 -22.13 10.00
N ALA A 32 12.26 -21.92 9.89
CA ALA A 32 13.20 -22.89 9.37
C ALA A 32 13.42 -24.08 10.32
N ALA A 33 13.41 -23.83 11.63
CA ALA A 33 13.57 -24.87 12.65
C ALA A 33 12.33 -25.77 12.81
N LEU A 34 11.13 -25.21 12.58
CA LEU A 34 9.89 -25.99 12.58
C LEU A 34 9.94 -27.05 11.47
N ASP A 35 9.74 -28.31 11.85
CA ASP A 35 9.63 -29.43 10.91
C ASP A 35 10.85 -29.57 9.96
N ALA A 36 12.05 -29.22 10.43
CA ALA A 36 13.27 -29.23 9.61
C ALA A 36 13.60 -30.61 8.99
N GLU A 37 13.16 -31.68 9.67
CA GLU A 37 13.28 -33.07 9.26
C GLU A 37 12.32 -33.44 8.11
N ASP A 38 11.26 -32.66 7.89
CA ASP A 38 10.24 -32.91 6.86
C ASP A 38 10.63 -32.20 5.55
N GLU A 39 11.08 -32.99 4.57
CA GLU A 39 11.48 -32.47 3.26
C GLU A 39 10.35 -31.72 2.53
N SER A 40 9.10 -32.20 2.66
CA SER A 40 7.96 -31.61 1.96
C SER A 40 7.61 -30.22 2.52
N LEU A 41 7.62 -30.08 3.85
CA LEU A 41 7.39 -28.80 4.51
C LEU A 41 8.54 -27.83 4.28
N ARG A 42 9.78 -28.32 4.23
CA ARG A 42 10.95 -27.48 3.94
C ARG A 42 10.90 -26.92 2.52
N ARG A 43 10.61 -27.75 1.52
CA ARG A 43 10.42 -27.28 0.12
C ARG A 43 9.22 -26.34 -0.02
N TRP A 44 8.14 -26.60 0.71
CA TRP A 44 6.99 -25.70 0.72
C TRP A 44 7.36 -24.32 1.27
N LYS A 45 8.06 -24.23 2.41
CA LYS A 45 8.55 -22.96 2.98
C LYS A 45 9.52 -22.24 2.05
N GLU A 46 10.44 -22.97 1.42
CA GLU A 46 11.35 -22.42 0.41
C GLU A 46 10.58 -21.83 -0.79
N SER A 47 9.55 -22.53 -1.28
CA SER A 47 8.71 -22.02 -2.38
C SER A 47 7.91 -20.77 -2.00
N LEU A 48 7.62 -20.60 -0.71
CA LEU A 48 7.03 -19.39 -0.15
C LEU A 48 8.06 -18.28 0.11
N GLY A 49 9.35 -18.50 -0.14
CA GLY A 49 10.43 -17.56 0.18
C GLY A 49 10.74 -17.43 1.67
N ILE A 50 10.21 -18.33 2.51
CA ILE A 50 10.45 -18.40 3.95
C ILE A 50 11.69 -19.26 4.17
N SER A 51 12.85 -18.70 3.88
CA SER A 51 14.14 -19.35 4.11
C SER A 51 15.17 -18.35 4.63
N THR A 52 16.18 -18.87 5.33
CA THR A 52 17.34 -18.09 5.80
C THR A 52 18.34 -17.80 4.68
N SER A 53 17.98 -18.11 3.43
CA SER A 53 18.82 -17.98 2.23
C SER A 53 18.25 -16.98 1.21
N ALA A 54 17.28 -16.15 1.61
CA ALA A 54 16.82 -15.04 0.78
C ALA A 54 18.03 -14.16 0.37
N GLY A 55 18.02 -13.64 -0.87
CA GLY A 55 19.18 -13.00 -1.49
C GLY A 55 19.89 -11.98 -0.59
N ALA A 56 21.22 -11.90 -0.71
CA ALA A 56 22.14 -11.29 0.26
C ALA A 56 21.82 -9.85 0.75
N GLY A 57 20.94 -9.11 0.06
CA GLY A 57 20.48 -7.78 0.49
C GLY A 57 19.19 -7.77 1.34
N ALA A 58 18.33 -8.78 1.21
CA ALA A 58 17.01 -8.80 1.87
C ALA A 58 17.09 -9.26 3.34
N LEU A 59 18.11 -10.07 3.67
CA LEU A 59 18.36 -10.55 5.03
C LEU A 59 19.40 -9.72 5.79
N ASP A 60 19.88 -8.60 5.22
CA ASP A 60 20.77 -7.69 5.94
C ASP A 60 20.05 -7.17 7.20
N PRO A 61 20.59 -7.36 8.41
CA PRO A 61 20.03 -6.83 9.65
C PRO A 61 19.80 -5.31 9.60
N ASN A 62 20.53 -4.58 8.76
CA ASN A 62 20.40 -3.13 8.60
C ASN A 62 19.39 -2.71 7.53
N ALA A 63 18.96 -3.60 6.62
CA ALA A 63 18.01 -3.26 5.55
C ALA A 63 16.61 -2.93 6.10
N PRO A 64 15.91 -1.87 5.66
CA PRO A 64 14.58 -1.56 6.18
C PRO A 64 13.59 -2.73 6.08
N LYS A 65 12.67 -2.86 7.05
CA LYS A 65 11.65 -3.93 7.03
C LYS A 65 10.75 -3.83 5.79
N LEU A 66 10.35 -2.61 5.45
CA LEU A 66 9.57 -2.30 4.27
C LEU A 66 10.12 -1.03 3.63
N VAL A 67 10.29 -1.06 2.32
CA VAL A 67 10.58 0.12 1.49
C VAL A 67 9.48 0.23 0.45
N ILE A 68 8.75 1.34 0.45
CA ILE A 68 7.78 1.63 -0.60
C ILE A 68 8.50 2.41 -1.70
N HIS A 69 8.56 1.83 -2.90
CA HIS A 69 9.23 2.43 -4.04
C HIS A 69 8.31 3.41 -4.76
N SER A 70 7.09 2.97 -5.07
CA SER A 70 6.16 3.79 -5.83
C SER A 70 4.70 3.43 -5.60
N LEU A 71 3.85 4.43 -5.84
CA LEU A 71 2.41 4.31 -5.95
C LEU A 71 1.99 4.76 -7.35
N SER A 72 1.36 3.87 -8.11
CA SER A 72 0.96 4.16 -9.50
C SER A 72 -0.54 4.04 -9.67
N LEU A 73 -1.16 5.02 -10.34
CA LEU A 73 -2.48 4.85 -10.95
C LEU A 73 -2.26 4.37 -12.37
N VAL A 74 -2.63 3.12 -12.64
CA VAL A 74 -2.50 2.48 -13.96
C VAL A 74 -3.86 2.45 -14.63
N SER A 75 -3.93 2.93 -15.87
CA SER A 75 -5.16 2.94 -16.66
C SER A 75 -4.81 2.93 -18.14
N ASP A 76 -5.52 2.11 -18.92
CA ASP A 76 -5.39 2.08 -20.37
C ASP A 76 -5.88 3.39 -21.03
N SER A 77 -6.65 4.20 -20.30
CA SER A 77 -7.12 5.52 -20.75
C SER A 77 -6.06 6.61 -20.61
N ILE A 78 -4.93 6.33 -19.95
CA ILE A 78 -3.81 7.28 -19.81
C ILE A 78 -2.77 6.93 -20.88
N ALA A 79 -2.40 7.89 -21.74
CA ALA A 79 -1.47 7.65 -22.85
C ALA A 79 -0.10 7.09 -22.44
N SER A 80 0.39 7.42 -21.25
CA SER A 80 1.63 6.87 -20.67
C SER A 80 1.44 5.51 -19.96
N GLY A 81 0.23 4.95 -19.99
CA GLY A 81 -0.18 3.75 -19.24
C GLY A 81 -0.49 4.00 -17.76
N GLY A 82 -0.10 5.14 -17.22
CA GLY A 82 -0.38 5.49 -15.83
C GLY A 82 0.34 6.75 -15.33
N ILE A 83 0.04 7.11 -14.09
CA ILE A 83 0.66 8.20 -13.34
C ILE A 83 1.34 7.59 -12.12
N THR A 84 2.63 7.85 -11.93
CA THR A 84 3.41 7.25 -10.84
C THR A 84 3.94 8.30 -9.88
N LEU A 85 3.73 8.07 -8.60
CA LEU A 85 4.37 8.75 -7.50
C LEU A 85 5.56 7.91 -7.03
N GLN A 86 6.78 8.44 -7.17
CA GLN A 86 7.98 7.86 -6.59
C GLN A 86 8.05 8.20 -5.10
N LEU A 87 8.51 7.26 -4.27
CA LEU A 87 8.46 7.35 -2.80
C LEU A 87 9.80 6.98 -2.14
N ASP A 88 10.78 6.52 -2.91
CA ASP A 88 12.08 6.06 -2.40
C ASP A 88 13.24 7.06 -2.62
N GLN A 89 12.99 8.23 -3.23
CA GLN A 89 14.00 9.26 -3.39
C GLN A 89 13.81 10.44 -2.42
N PRO A 90 14.92 11.06 -1.94
CA PRO A 90 14.85 12.27 -1.12
C PRO A 90 14.07 13.39 -1.82
N GLY A 91 13.08 13.95 -1.13
CA GLY A 91 12.30 15.10 -1.59
C GLY A 91 11.06 14.76 -2.44
N ASP A 92 10.86 13.50 -2.84
CA ASP A 92 9.68 13.12 -3.61
C ASP A 92 8.38 13.25 -2.81
N LEU A 93 8.39 12.91 -1.51
CA LEU A 93 7.25 13.09 -0.62
C LEU A 93 6.84 14.56 -0.49
N GLU A 94 7.82 15.46 -0.37
CA GLU A 94 7.53 16.90 -0.34
C GLU A 94 6.94 17.39 -1.67
N ARG A 95 7.51 16.91 -2.79
CA ARG A 95 7.02 17.25 -4.12
C ARG A 95 5.59 16.74 -4.34
N ALA A 96 5.28 15.54 -3.88
CA ALA A 96 3.96 14.92 -3.96
C ALA A 96 2.88 15.74 -3.23
N SER A 97 3.26 16.34 -2.09
CA SER A 97 2.37 17.19 -1.32
C SER A 97 2.21 18.58 -1.95
N LYS A 98 3.29 19.17 -2.51
CA LYS A 98 3.30 20.54 -3.05
C LYS A 98 2.77 20.63 -4.49
N THR A 99 2.94 19.59 -5.30
CA THR A 99 2.58 19.57 -6.72
C THR A 99 1.50 18.52 -6.97
N PRO A 100 0.23 18.93 -7.12
CA PRO A 100 -0.85 17.98 -7.34
C PRO A 100 -0.70 17.21 -8.65
N LEU A 101 -0.83 15.89 -8.58
CA LEU A 101 -0.94 15.04 -9.75
C LEU A 101 -2.21 15.35 -10.53
N GLN A 102 -2.17 15.29 -11.86
CA GLN A 102 -3.33 15.48 -12.71
C GLN A 102 -3.92 14.12 -13.09
N ILE A 103 -5.10 13.80 -12.58
CA ILE A 103 -5.78 12.52 -12.82
C ILE A 103 -6.99 12.81 -13.72
N PRO A 104 -7.11 12.18 -14.90
CA PRO A 104 -8.32 12.30 -15.73
C PRO A 104 -9.55 11.81 -14.96
N GLU A 105 -10.64 12.57 -15.01
CA GLU A 105 -11.90 12.18 -14.37
C GLU A 105 -12.63 11.07 -15.14
N GLY A 106 -13.43 10.25 -14.45
CA GLY A 106 -14.28 9.23 -15.08
C GLY A 106 -13.54 8.06 -15.73
N ILE A 107 -12.21 7.97 -15.56
CA ILE A 107 -11.44 6.81 -16.03
C ILE A 107 -11.51 5.68 -15.00
N GLU A 108 -11.51 4.44 -15.49
CA GLU A 108 -11.19 3.28 -14.67
C GLU A 108 -9.69 3.19 -14.47
N TYR A 109 -9.24 3.01 -13.24
CA TYR A 109 -7.83 2.86 -12.89
C TYR A 109 -7.63 1.81 -11.81
N ALA A 110 -6.45 1.21 -11.78
CA ALA A 110 -6.00 0.36 -10.69
C ALA A 110 -4.82 1.03 -9.98
N VAL A 111 -4.84 0.99 -8.65
CA VAL A 111 -3.67 1.38 -7.85
C VAL A 111 -2.69 0.22 -7.81
N VAL A 112 -1.43 0.49 -8.12
CA VAL A 112 -0.32 -0.46 -8.02
C VAL A 112 0.70 0.07 -7.03
N ILE A 113 1.02 -0.73 -6.02
CA ILE A 113 2.09 -0.42 -5.05
C ILE A 113 3.27 -1.31 -5.36
N ARG A 114 4.45 -0.70 -5.50
CA ARG A 114 5.73 -1.40 -5.63
C ARG A 114 6.55 -1.23 -4.37
N PHE A 115 6.99 -2.33 -3.76
CA PHE A 115 7.65 -2.31 -2.45
C PHE A 115 8.63 -3.48 -2.28
N THR A 116 9.61 -3.33 -1.40
CA THR A 116 10.54 -4.42 -1.01
C THR A 116 10.39 -4.72 0.47
N VAL A 117 10.45 -6.00 0.82
CA VAL A 117 10.41 -6.48 2.21
C VAL A 117 11.80 -6.99 2.58
N GLY A 118 12.28 -6.59 3.75
CA GLY A 118 13.57 -6.98 4.29
C GLY A 118 13.47 -7.50 5.72
N ARG A 119 14.55 -8.13 6.18
CA ARG A 119 14.79 -8.73 7.52
C ARG A 119 13.88 -9.89 7.91
N GLU A 120 12.57 -9.74 7.81
CA GLU A 120 11.60 -10.69 8.35
C GLU A 120 10.32 -10.76 7.50
N VAL A 121 9.49 -11.77 7.78
CA VAL A 121 8.17 -11.90 7.15
C VAL A 121 7.25 -10.83 7.72
N LEU A 122 6.67 -10.00 6.85
CA LEU A 122 5.64 -9.04 7.23
C LEU A 122 4.27 -9.68 6.99
N SER A 123 3.42 -9.67 8.03
CA SER A 123 2.13 -10.36 8.00
C SER A 123 0.98 -9.36 8.00
N GLY A 124 0.06 -9.51 7.04
CA GLY A 124 -1.15 -8.70 6.99
C GLY A 124 -0.90 -7.22 6.75
N LEU A 125 0.00 -6.88 5.82
CA LEU A 125 0.18 -5.50 5.37
C LEU A 125 -1.14 -4.97 4.81
N LYS A 126 -1.52 -3.78 5.26
CA LYS A 126 -2.74 -3.05 4.88
C LYS A 126 -2.38 -1.66 4.38
N TYR A 127 -3.05 -1.26 3.31
CA TYR A 127 -3.02 0.07 2.76
C TYR A 127 -4.26 0.84 3.20
N LEU A 128 -4.06 2.00 3.79
CA LEU A 128 -5.15 2.91 4.14
C LEU A 128 -4.90 4.25 3.48
N GLN A 129 -5.95 4.87 2.94
CA GLN A 129 -5.91 6.26 2.55
C GLN A 129 -7.20 6.99 2.93
N VAL A 130 -7.06 8.29 3.19
CA VAL A 130 -8.17 9.22 3.31
C VAL A 130 -7.92 10.36 2.34
N VAL A 131 -8.92 10.64 1.50
CA VAL A 131 -8.94 11.77 0.58
C VAL A 131 -9.74 12.88 1.23
N ARG A 132 -9.17 14.08 1.24
CA ARG A 132 -9.85 15.29 1.71
C ARG A 132 -9.94 16.33 0.61
N ARG A 133 -11.06 17.06 0.62
CA ARG A 133 -11.26 18.27 -0.18
C ARG A 133 -11.49 19.44 0.75
N ALA A 134 -10.68 20.48 0.61
CA ALA A 134 -10.72 21.66 1.49
C ALA A 134 -10.70 21.29 3.01
N GLY A 135 -9.92 20.27 3.38
CA GLY A 135 -9.81 19.76 4.75
C GLY A 135 -10.90 18.77 5.18
N VAL A 136 -12.00 18.66 4.42
CA VAL A 136 -13.11 17.75 4.72
C VAL A 136 -12.85 16.37 4.10
N PRO A 137 -12.89 15.27 4.87
CA PRO A 137 -12.83 13.91 4.33
C PRO A 137 -13.97 13.65 3.34
N VAL A 138 -13.63 13.19 2.14
CA VAL A 138 -14.58 12.90 1.05
C VAL A 138 -14.54 11.45 0.59
N ASP A 139 -13.44 10.74 0.87
CA ASP A 139 -13.30 9.32 0.55
C ASP A 139 -12.29 8.64 1.50
N ARG A 140 -12.48 7.35 1.73
CA ARG A 140 -11.59 6.49 2.53
C ARG A 140 -11.51 5.13 1.84
N MET A 141 -10.29 4.64 1.65
CA MET A 141 -10.04 3.30 1.12
C MET A 141 -9.13 2.54 2.06
N GLU A 142 -9.46 1.28 2.29
CA GLU A 142 -8.70 0.33 3.09
C GLU A 142 -8.59 -0.97 2.30
N GLU A 143 -7.36 -1.38 1.99
CA GLU A 143 -7.06 -2.52 1.11
C GLU A 143 -6.03 -3.45 1.76
N MET A 144 -6.31 -4.76 1.73
CA MET A 144 -5.37 -5.77 2.19
C MET A 144 -4.28 -5.99 1.12
N ILE A 145 -3.03 -5.69 1.46
CA ILE A 145 -1.88 -5.98 0.62
C ILE A 145 -1.58 -7.48 0.74
N GLY A 146 -1.37 -7.97 1.96
CA GLY A 146 -1.13 -9.39 2.27
C GLY A 146 0.13 -9.63 3.13
N SER A 147 0.60 -10.88 3.16
CA SER A 147 1.80 -11.27 3.88
C SER A 147 2.93 -11.58 2.91
N TYR A 148 4.14 -11.09 3.22
CA TYR A 148 5.28 -11.11 2.31
C TYR A 148 6.55 -11.48 3.07
N PRO A 149 7.31 -12.50 2.60
CA PRO A 149 8.64 -12.77 3.12
C PRO A 149 9.63 -11.72 2.61
N PRO A 150 10.84 -11.65 3.18
CA PRO A 150 11.88 -10.79 2.63
C PRO A 150 12.41 -11.37 1.32
N ARG A 151 12.62 -10.50 0.33
CA ARG A 151 13.28 -10.85 -0.95
C ARG A 151 13.99 -9.65 -1.55
N ALA A 152 14.93 -9.89 -2.46
CA ALA A 152 15.71 -8.82 -3.08
C ALA A 152 14.90 -8.06 -4.14
N GLU A 153 14.05 -8.75 -4.90
CA GLU A 153 13.25 -8.15 -5.96
C GLU A 153 12.00 -7.45 -5.40
N PRO A 154 11.60 -6.27 -5.91
CA PRO A 154 10.39 -5.61 -5.43
C PRO A 154 9.12 -6.41 -5.72
N TYR A 155 8.21 -6.47 -4.75
CA TYR A 155 6.82 -6.90 -4.91
C TYR A 155 6.00 -5.84 -5.62
N GLU A 156 4.98 -6.30 -6.35
CA GLU A 156 3.93 -5.47 -6.91
C GLU A 156 2.58 -6.00 -6.45
N LYS A 157 1.78 -5.11 -5.87
CA LYS A 157 0.39 -5.38 -5.51
C LYS A 157 -0.49 -4.45 -6.32
N ARG A 158 -1.35 -5.03 -7.16
CA ARG A 158 -2.42 -4.34 -7.87
C ARG A 158 -3.72 -4.48 -7.10
N PHE A 159 -4.36 -3.37 -6.78
CA PHE A 159 -5.70 -3.34 -6.18
C PHE A 159 -6.78 -3.52 -7.24
N ALA A 160 -8.00 -3.80 -6.78
CA ALA A 160 -9.15 -3.87 -7.66
C ALA A 160 -9.32 -2.53 -8.41
N PRO A 161 -9.68 -2.56 -9.70
CA PRO A 161 -9.98 -1.33 -10.43
C PRO A 161 -11.10 -0.54 -9.77
N SER A 162 -11.00 0.79 -9.87
CA SER A 162 -12.02 1.73 -9.40
C SER A 162 -12.15 2.88 -10.40
N GLU A 163 -13.29 3.57 -10.38
CA GLU A 163 -13.55 4.70 -11.27
C GLU A 163 -13.19 6.03 -10.59
N ALA A 164 -12.47 6.90 -11.29
CA ALA A 164 -12.18 8.24 -10.82
C ALA A 164 -13.46 9.09 -10.82
N PRO A 165 -13.78 9.82 -9.73
CA PRO A 165 -15.01 10.60 -9.68
C PRO A 165 -15.02 11.68 -10.77
N SER A 166 -16.20 12.02 -11.27
CA SER A 166 -16.39 12.95 -12.38
C SER A 166 -17.35 14.10 -12.06
N GLY A 167 -17.26 15.17 -12.84
CA GLY A 167 -18.17 16.32 -12.80
C GLY A 167 -17.54 17.61 -12.27
N LEU A 168 -18.24 18.74 -12.49
CA LEU A 168 -17.73 20.08 -12.20
C LEU A 168 -17.30 20.26 -10.74
N LEU A 169 -18.06 19.70 -9.80
CA LEU A 169 -17.74 19.72 -8.38
C LEU A 169 -16.55 18.83 -8.02
N ALA A 170 -16.37 17.70 -8.72
CA ALA A 170 -15.22 16.81 -8.53
C ALA A 170 -13.91 17.49 -8.96
N ARG A 171 -13.98 18.29 -10.04
CA ARG A 171 -12.85 19.08 -10.57
C ARG A 171 -12.57 20.37 -9.81
N SER A 172 -13.45 20.81 -8.91
CA SER A 172 -13.22 22.05 -8.18
C SER A 172 -12.16 21.84 -7.09
N GLY A 173 -10.98 22.42 -7.27
CA GLY A 173 -9.90 22.44 -6.28
C GLY A 173 -8.98 21.22 -6.34
N SER A 174 -8.08 21.13 -5.34
CA SER A 174 -7.19 19.98 -5.13
C SER A 174 -7.72 19.09 -4.01
N ASN A 175 -7.51 17.80 -4.16
CA ASN A 175 -7.70 16.82 -3.10
C ASN A 175 -6.34 16.53 -2.47
N SER A 176 -6.30 16.54 -1.13
CA SER A 176 -5.14 16.08 -0.37
C SER A 176 -5.40 14.66 0.10
N VAL A 177 -4.44 13.78 -0.08
CA VAL A 177 -4.50 12.38 0.33
C VAL A 177 -3.48 12.17 1.41
N ARG A 178 -3.87 11.50 2.49
CA ARG A 178 -2.94 10.91 3.45
C ARG A 178 -3.01 9.41 3.32
N THR A 179 -1.87 8.79 3.08
CA THR A 179 -1.70 7.35 2.92
C THR A 179 -0.91 6.80 4.09
N ARG A 180 -1.35 5.65 4.63
CA ARG A 180 -0.66 4.92 5.68
C ARG A 180 -0.59 3.44 5.32
N ILE A 181 0.56 2.82 5.56
CA ILE A 181 0.77 1.38 5.43
C ILE A 181 1.21 0.82 6.78
N LEU A 182 0.50 -0.19 7.26
CA LEU A 182 0.78 -0.88 8.51
C LEU A 182 0.52 -2.39 8.40
N ASP A 183 0.95 -3.18 9.38
CA ASP A 183 0.69 -4.62 9.47
C ASP A 183 -0.34 -4.98 10.55
N ASP A 184 -0.58 -6.27 10.74
CA ASP A 184 -1.47 -6.79 11.78
C ASP A 184 -0.94 -6.55 13.21
N ASP A 185 0.36 -6.31 13.38
CA ASP A 185 0.98 -5.94 14.66
C ASP A 185 0.78 -4.44 14.99
N GLY A 186 0.21 -3.66 14.06
CA GLY A 186 0.00 -2.22 14.18
C GLY A 186 1.27 -1.40 13.90
N VAL A 187 2.34 -2.01 13.39
CA VAL A 187 3.57 -1.32 13.02
C VAL A 187 3.30 -0.49 11.78
N VAL A 188 3.48 0.83 11.89
CA VAL A 188 3.36 1.76 10.76
C VAL A 188 4.69 1.80 10.01
N TYR A 189 4.68 1.39 8.74
CA TYR A 189 5.85 1.39 7.87
C TYR A 189 5.96 2.64 7.00
N ALA A 190 4.83 3.21 6.62
CA ALA A 190 4.78 4.44 5.84
C ALA A 190 3.58 5.28 6.27
N ASP A 191 3.78 6.60 6.38
CA ASP A 191 2.73 7.58 6.61
C ASP A 191 3.15 8.86 5.88
N PHE A 192 2.46 9.17 4.78
CA PHE A 192 2.81 10.30 3.94
C PHE A 192 1.58 10.94 3.31
N SER A 193 1.75 12.17 2.82
CA SER A 193 0.69 12.91 2.16
C SER A 193 1.09 13.30 0.74
N TRP A 194 0.11 13.27 -0.15
CA TRP A 194 0.24 13.71 -1.53
C TRP A 194 -1.03 14.41 -1.97
N SER A 195 -1.04 15.00 -3.15
CA SER A 195 -2.22 15.70 -3.65
C SER A 195 -2.49 15.41 -5.11
N PHE A 196 -3.75 15.54 -5.51
CA PHE A 196 -4.16 15.42 -6.90
C PHE A 196 -5.29 16.39 -7.25
N LYS A 197 -5.44 16.64 -8.55
CA LYS A 197 -6.57 17.36 -9.15
C LYS A 197 -7.17 16.50 -10.24
N LEU A 198 -8.50 16.49 -10.30
CA LEU A 198 -9.21 15.87 -11.40
C LEU A 198 -9.20 16.83 -12.60
N VAL A 199 -8.76 16.32 -13.74
CA VAL A 199 -8.75 17.05 -15.01
C VAL A 199 -9.74 16.42 -15.97
N LYS A 200 -10.13 17.17 -16.99
CA LYS A 200 -10.98 16.62 -18.04
C LYS A 200 -10.22 15.50 -18.75
N ALA A 201 -10.87 14.35 -18.90
CA ALA A 201 -10.36 13.28 -19.76
C ALA A 201 -10.25 13.74 -21.22
#